data_AF-A0A8T5Q6T2-F1
#
_entry.id   AF-A0A8T5Q6T2-F1
#
_cell.length_a   1.000
_cell.length_b   1.000
_cell.length_c   1.000
_cell.angle_alpha   90.00
_cell.angle_beta   90.00
_cell.angle_gamma   90.00
#
_symmetry.space_group_name_H-M   'P 1'
#
loop_
_entity.id
_entity.type
_entity.pdbx_description
1 polymer ?
#
loop_
_entity_poly.entity_id
_entity_poly.type
_entity_poly.pdbx_seq_one_letter_code
_entity_poly.pdbx_strand_id
1 'polypeptide(L)' 'MEEEIKPTLWRKFKNFVRESKRVLIVTKKPTRDEFKTIVKVSGLGIIVIGVVGFIIQMIKQFLF' A
#
# COMPACT_ATOMS: atom_id res chain seq x y z
N MET A 1 45.95 -7.30 -14.41
CA MET A 1 45.17 -6.25 -13.71
C MET A 1 43.73 -6.45 -14.13
N GLU A 2 42.97 -7.26 -13.40
CA GLU A 2 41.51 -7.25 -13.55
C GLU A 2 41.01 -5.95 -12.95
N GLU A 3 40.56 -5.03 -13.81
CA GLU A 3 39.77 -3.90 -13.36
C GLU A 3 38.46 -4.44 -12.78
N GLU A 4 38.42 -4.52 -11.45
CA GLU A 4 37.21 -4.58 -10.64
C GLU A 4 36.29 -3.41 -11.03
N ILE A 5 35.41 -3.66 -12.00
CA ILE A 5 34.33 -2.75 -12.40
C ILE A 5 33.41 -2.63 -11.18
N LYS A 6 33.72 -1.65 -10.31
CA LYS A 6 32.90 -1.30 -9.15
C LYS A 6 31.46 -1.16 -9.62
N PRO A 7 30.51 -1.94 -9.09
CA PRO A 7 29.14 -1.86 -9.54
C PRO A 7 28.62 -0.47 -9.18
N THR A 8 28.50 0.40 -10.18
CA THR A 8 27.83 1.69 -10.07
C THR A 8 26.44 1.47 -9.47
N LEU A 9 26.05 2.27 -8.48
CA LEU A 9 24.73 2.21 -7.84
C LEU A 9 23.59 2.20 -8.88
N TRP A 10 23.82 2.91 -10.00
CA TRP A 10 22.95 2.93 -11.16
C TRP A 10 22.70 1.56 -11.79
N ARG A 11 23.72 0.69 -11.89
CA ARG A 11 23.56 -0.67 -12.42
C ARG A 11 22.79 -1.56 -11.45
N LYS A 12 23.01 -1.41 -10.15
CA LYS A 12 22.24 -2.11 -9.11
C LYS A 12 20.77 -1.69 -9.10
N PHE A 13 20.48 -0.39 -9.20
CA PHE A 13 19.10 0.12 -9.27
C PHE A 13 18.37 -0.34 -10.54
N LYS A 14 19.03 -0.28 -11.71
CA LYS A 14 18.47 -0.79 -12.98
C LYS A 14 18.13 -2.28 -12.89
N ASN A 15 19.01 -3.07 -12.28
CA ASN A 15 18.75 -4.49 -12.06
C ASN A 15 17.61 -4.71 -11.05
N PHE A 16 17.57 -3.96 -9.94
CA PHE A 16 16.49 -4.05 -8.96
C PHE A 16 15.12 -3.76 -9.58
N VAL A 17 14.98 -2.66 -10.33
CA VAL A 17 13.75 -2.32 -11.04
C VAL A 17 13.34 -3.42 -12.02
N ARG A 18 14.31 -4.04 -12.72
CA ARG A 18 14.04 -5.15 -13.64
C ARG A 18 13.50 -6.38 -12.92
N GLU A 19 14.09 -6.75 -11.79
CA GLU A 19 13.62 -7.90 -11.00
C GLU A 19 12.28 -7.60 -10.32
N SER A 20 12.08 -6.39 -9.76
CA SER A 20 10.79 -5.96 -9.20
C SER A 20 9.67 -5.98 -10.25
N LYS A 21 9.96 -5.59 -11.50
CA LYS A 21 8.99 -5.65 -12.59
C LYS A 21 8.54 -7.09 -12.86
N ARG A 22 9.44 -8.08 -12.78
CA ARG A 22 9.06 -9.50 -12.93
C ARG A 22 8.10 -9.93 -11.83
N VAL A 23 8.36 -9.54 -10.59
CA VAL A 23 7.46 -9.85 -9.46
C VAL A 23 6.07 -9.27 -9.68
N LEU A 24 5.96 -8.02 -10.13
CA LEU A 24 4.67 -7.37 -10.43
C LEU A 24 3.88 -8.03 -11.57
N ILE A 25 4.56 -8.77 -12.47
CA ILE A 25 3.91 -9.51 -13.56
C ILE A 25 3.41 -10.88 -13.06
N VAL A 26 4.11 -11.49 -12.10
CA VAL A 26 3.72 -12.78 -11.51
C VAL A 26 2.55 -12.64 -10.54
N THR A 27 2.38 -11.48 -9.91
CA THR A 27 1.25 -11.24 -9.00
C THR A 27 -0.09 -11.22 -9.74
N LYS A 28 -1.11 -11.81 -9.14
CA LYS A 28 -2.47 -11.80 -9.68
C LYS A 28 -3.04 -10.38 -9.63
N LYS A 29 -3.36 -9.81 -10.79
CA LYS A 29 -4.13 -8.56 -10.85
C LYS A 29 -5.54 -8.82 -10.30
N PRO A 30 -6.02 -8.01 -9.33
CA PRO A 30 -7.33 -8.24 -8.72
C PRO A 30 -8.44 -8.11 -9.75
N THR A 31 -9.44 -8.98 -9.62
CA THR A 31 -10.66 -8.94 -10.43
C THR A 31 -11.57 -7.81 -9.91
N ARG A 32 -12.44 -7.27 -10.78
CA ARG A 32 -13.34 -6.16 -10.39
C ARG A 32 -14.23 -6.52 -9.19
N ASP A 33 -14.61 -7.78 -9.05
CA ASP A 33 -15.46 -8.24 -7.96
C ASP A 33 -14.70 -8.37 -6.63
N GLU A 34 -13.49 -8.93 -6.66
CA GLU A 34 -12.59 -8.99 -5.48
C GLU A 34 -12.30 -7.59 -4.96
N PHE A 35 -11.97 -6.66 -5.86
CA PHE A 35 -11.72 -5.26 -5.52
C PHE A 35 -12.94 -4.62 -4.85
N LYS A 36 -14.14 -4.79 -5.43
CA LYS A 36 -15.39 -4.25 -4.84
C LYS A 36 -15.65 -4.82 -3.45
N THR A 37 -15.43 -6.12 -3.25
CA THR A 37 -15.64 -6.76 -1.94
C THR A 37 -14.68 -6.20 -0.89
N ILE A 38 -13.39 -6.08 -1.23
CA ILE A 38 -12.38 -5.51 -0.33
C ILE A 38 -12.75 -4.05 0.00
N VAL A 39 -13.04 -3.23 -1.00
CA VAL A 39 -13.39 -1.81 -0.79
C VAL A 39 -14.65 -1.66 0.07
N LYS A 40 -15.67 -2.50 -0.13
CA LYS A 40 -16.89 -2.47 0.69
C LYS A 40 -16.58 -2.79 2.16
N VAL A 41 -15.83 -3.86 2.42
CA VAL A 41 -15.51 -4.29 3.78
C VAL A 41 -14.59 -3.27 4.47
N SER A 42 -13.54 -2.81 3.80
CA SER A 42 -12.64 -1.78 4.33
C SER A 42 -13.35 -0.46 4.57
N GLY A 43 -14.22 -0.04 3.63
CA GLY A 43 -15.03 1.17 3.76
C GLY A 43 -15.97 1.11 4.97
N LEU A 44 -16.59 -0.04 5.21
CA LEU A 44 -17.44 -0.26 6.39
C LEU A 44 -16.63 -0.13 7.69
N GLY A 45 -15.43 -0.70 7.74
CA GLY A 45 -14.53 -0.55 8.88
C GLY A 45 -14.11 0.90 9.15
N ILE A 46 -13.78 1.66 8.10
CA ILE A 46 -13.43 3.09 8.21
C ILE A 46 -14.60 3.89 8.76
N ILE A 47 -15.82 3.63 8.29
CA ILE A 47 -17.03 4.30 8.78
C ILE A 47 -17.24 4.02 10.27
N VAL A 48 -17.14 2.76 10.70
CA VAL A 48 -17.32 2.39 12.12
C VAL A 48 -16.31 3.11 13.00
N ILE A 49 -15.02 3.07 12.64
CA ILE A 49 -13.95 3.73 13.41
C ILE A 49 -14.16 5.25 13.40
N GLY A 50 -14.51 5.82 12.25
CA GLY A 50 -14.78 7.25 12.10
C GLY A 50 -15.96 7.72 12.94
N VAL A 51 -17.05 6.96 12.99
CA VAL A 51 -18.23 7.24 13.82
C VAL A 51 -17.88 7.16 15.31
N VAL A 52 -17.12 6.14 15.72
CA VAL A 52 -16.67 6.02 17.13
C VAL A 52 -15.81 7.22 17.53
N GLY A 53 -14.83 7.60 16.70
CA GLY A 53 -14.01 8.79 16.94
C GLY A 53 -14.83 10.08 16.96
N PHE A 54 -15.80 10.19 16.04
CA PHE A 54 -16.72 11.33 15.97
C PHE A 54 -17.57 11.46 17.23
N ILE A 55 -18.12 10.36 17.75
CA ILE A 55 -18.91 10.38 18.99
C ILE A 55 -18.06 10.85 20.17
N ILE A 56 -16.83 10.34 20.31
CA ILE A 56 -15.91 10.75 21.38
C ILE A 56 -15.63 12.25 21.31
N GLN A 57 -15.35 12.77 20.10
CA GLN A 57 -15.10 14.19 19.90
C GLN A 57 -16.34 15.05 20.16
N MET A 58 -17.52 14.57 19.75
CA MET A 58 -18.79 15.27 19.96
C MET A 58 -19.14 15.37 21.44
N ILE A 59 -18.94 14.28 22.20
CA ILE A 59 -19.12 14.26 23.66
C ILE A 59 -18.15 15.24 24.32
N LYS A 60 -16.88 15.22 23.91
CA LYS A 60 -15.88 16.18 24.42
C LYS A 60 -16.31 17.63 24.19
N GLN A 61 -16.75 17.97 22.98
CA GLN A 61 -17.17 19.33 22.62
C GLN A 61 -18.43 19.79 23.37
N PHE A 62 -19.32 18.86 23.74
CA PHE A 62 -20.56 19.20 24.45
C PHE A 62 -20.37 19.31 25.97
N LEU A 63 -19.47 18.49 26.55
CA LEU A 63 -19.20 18.48 28.00
C LEU A 63 -18.10 19.45 28.44
N PHE A 64 -17.23 19.90 27.54
CA PHE A 64 -16.13 20.84 27.80
C PHE A 64 -16.12 21.97 26.78
#